data_AF-A0AAX3SYA3-F1
#
_entry.id   AF-A0AAX3SYA3-F1
#
_cell.length_a   1.000
_cell.length_b   1.000
_cell.length_c   1.000
_cell.angle_alpha   90.00
_cell.angle_beta   90.00
_cell.angle_gamma   90.00
#
_symmetry.space_group_name_H-M   'P 1'
#
loop_
_entity.id
_entity.type
_entity.pdbx_description
1 polymer ?
#
loop_
_entity_poly.entity_id
_entity_poly.type
_entity_poly.pdbx_seq_one_letter_code
_entity_poly.pdbx_strand_id
1 'polypeptide(L)'
;MEKEDKFRSSPPIATFKKYSSKSVNKLIRHNFRIGIPENVNPEFTKYNFYYVGDTKAKISNDKSFELTNNKRFELLKNIEEDWNKQQQKYSEAQKTTFKEFCNKHNTYIEIVLPATRQEWFEKMGICQFTDIQVWDKKTDTRKMGQLIPESINYYKLNEWVNIEINFMKQWMKNNLKTDMGYLYSTVHMGEATPHIHFGFIPISKFFSKKLNEERYIISNNRIFGGKKTTTKI
;
A
#
# COMPACT_ATOMS: atom_id res chain seq x y z
N MET A 1 27.64 -0.59 24.87
CA MET A 1 26.65 -1.48 24.23
C MET A 1 25.49 -0.59 23.80
N GLU A 2 25.46 -0.20 22.53
CA GLU A 2 24.32 0.51 21.96
C GLU A 2 23.10 -0.42 22.04
N LYS A 3 21.99 0.07 22.59
CA LYS A 3 20.73 -0.67 22.58
C LYS A 3 20.29 -0.77 21.12
N GLU A 4 20.29 -1.96 20.55
CA GLU A 4 19.62 -2.21 19.27
C GLU A 4 18.14 -1.83 19.44
N ASP A 5 17.73 -0.76 18.77
CA ASP A 5 16.34 -0.36 18.69
C ASP A 5 15.58 -1.47 17.95
N LYS A 6 14.90 -2.35 18.71
CA LYS A 6 13.95 -3.31 18.14
C LYS A 6 12.95 -2.54 17.29
N PHE A 7 12.95 -2.80 15.99
CA PHE A 7 12.02 -2.21 15.05
C PHE A 7 10.58 -2.35 15.56
N ARG A 8 9.92 -1.22 15.83
CA ARG A 8 8.48 -1.12 16.07
C ARG A 8 7.86 -0.42 14.86
N SER A 9 6.60 -0.74 14.54
CA SER A 9 5.87 -0.13 13.42
C SER A 9 5.98 1.40 13.45
N SER A 10 5.94 2.02 12.28
CA SER A 10 5.88 3.48 12.13
C SER A 10 4.77 4.09 13.03
N PRO A 11 4.95 5.31 13.59
CA PRO A 11 3.88 6.00 14.30
C PRO A 11 2.65 6.12 13.38
N PRO A 12 1.43 5.84 13.88
CA PRO A 12 0.27 5.66 13.03
C PRO A 12 -0.23 7.00 12.50
N ILE A 13 0.23 7.41 11.33
CA ILE A 13 -0.51 8.31 10.47
C ILE A 13 -0.96 7.44 9.29
N ALA A 14 -2.03 6.67 9.46
CA ALA A 14 -2.62 5.93 8.35
C ALA A 14 -3.66 6.82 7.66
N THR A 15 -3.45 7.19 6.39
CA THR A 15 -4.50 7.81 5.58
C THR A 15 -5.16 6.74 4.73
N PHE A 16 -6.47 6.77 4.74
CA PHE A 16 -7.29 5.77 4.09
C PHE A 16 -8.15 6.45 3.02
N LYS A 17 -8.22 5.83 1.84
CA LYS A 17 -9.07 6.32 0.76
C LYS A 17 -9.79 5.17 0.07
N LYS A 18 -11.09 5.34 -0.14
CA LYS A 18 -11.92 4.46 -0.98
C LYS A 18 -11.84 4.94 -2.42
N TYR A 19 -11.65 4.01 -3.35
CA TYR A 19 -11.62 4.30 -4.77
C TYR A 19 -12.74 3.60 -5.52
N SER A 20 -13.30 4.31 -6.51
CA SER A 20 -14.19 3.73 -7.50
C SER A 20 -13.42 2.89 -8.51
N SER A 21 -14.08 1.89 -9.12
CA SER A 21 -13.48 1.05 -10.17
C SER A 21 -12.84 1.88 -11.29
N LYS A 22 -13.48 2.99 -11.67
CA LYS A 22 -12.95 3.96 -12.65
C LYS A 22 -11.64 4.65 -12.21
N SER A 23 -11.46 4.85 -10.91
CA SER A 23 -10.29 5.53 -10.33
C SER A 23 -9.15 4.58 -9.97
N VAL A 24 -9.44 3.29 -9.78
CA VAL A 24 -8.43 2.24 -9.49
C VAL A 24 -7.36 2.19 -10.55
N ASN A 25 -7.72 2.35 -11.83
CA ASN A 25 -6.75 2.37 -12.91
C ASN A 25 -5.77 3.54 -12.79
N LYS A 26 -6.26 4.74 -12.46
CA LYS A 26 -5.39 5.92 -12.21
C LYS A 26 -4.46 5.66 -11.03
N LEU A 27 -4.95 4.97 -10.00
CA LEU A 27 -4.16 4.66 -8.82
C LEU A 27 -3.06 3.64 -9.11
N ILE A 28 -3.39 2.53 -9.77
CA ILE A 28 -2.40 1.53 -10.19
C ILE A 28 -1.34 2.20 -11.07
N ARG A 29 -1.73 3.12 -11.94
CA ARG A 29 -0.76 3.88 -12.71
C ARG A 29 0.18 4.73 -11.85
N HIS A 30 -0.35 5.42 -10.84
CA HIS A 30 0.46 6.20 -9.90
C HIS A 30 1.41 5.31 -9.08
N ASN A 31 0.89 4.25 -8.46
CA ASN A 31 1.67 3.37 -7.57
C ASN A 31 2.79 2.67 -8.32
N PHE A 32 2.50 2.17 -9.51
CA PHE A 32 3.48 1.43 -10.29
C PHE A 32 4.26 2.32 -11.26
N ARG A 33 4.21 3.64 -11.09
CA ARG A 33 4.96 4.64 -11.87
C ARG A 33 4.76 4.54 -13.39
N ILE A 34 3.54 4.18 -13.80
CA ILE A 34 3.13 4.09 -15.21
C ILE A 34 2.76 5.49 -15.71
N GLY A 35 3.76 6.18 -16.25
CA GLY A 35 3.72 7.62 -16.52
C GLY A 35 4.10 8.39 -15.26
N ILE A 36 5.38 8.75 -15.14
CA ILE A 36 5.95 9.41 -13.96
C ILE A 36 5.25 10.76 -13.76
N PRO A 37 4.61 11.01 -12.59
CA PRO A 37 4.06 12.33 -12.27
C PRO A 37 5.17 13.36 -11.98
N GLU A 38 4.88 14.65 -12.19
CA GLU A 38 5.86 15.76 -12.12
C GLU A 38 6.60 15.88 -10.78
N ASN A 39 6.00 15.38 -9.69
CA ASN A 39 6.53 15.46 -8.33
C ASN A 39 7.40 14.26 -7.93
N VAL A 40 7.73 13.35 -8.87
CA VAL A 40 8.56 12.17 -8.62
C VAL A 40 9.95 12.40 -9.19
N ASN A 41 10.99 12.27 -8.36
CA ASN A 41 12.35 12.32 -8.87
C ASN A 41 12.68 10.98 -9.58
N PRO A 42 12.93 11.00 -10.91
CA PRO A 42 13.14 9.78 -11.69
C PRO A 42 14.31 8.94 -11.20
N GLU A 43 15.38 9.58 -10.70
CA GLU A 43 16.60 8.90 -10.23
C GLU A 43 16.35 7.97 -9.06
N PHE A 44 15.29 8.25 -8.29
CA PHE A 44 14.92 7.48 -7.11
C PHE A 44 13.88 6.40 -7.40
N THR A 45 13.28 6.40 -8.60
CA THR A 45 12.29 5.36 -8.97
C THR A 45 12.88 3.97 -9.02
N LYS A 46 14.20 3.85 -9.27
CA LYS A 46 14.95 2.58 -9.24
C LYS A 46 14.93 1.87 -7.87
N TYR A 47 14.63 2.60 -6.80
CA TYR A 47 14.50 2.08 -5.44
C TYR A 47 13.05 1.69 -5.09
N ASN A 48 12.08 1.96 -5.96
CA ASN A 48 10.69 1.56 -5.74
C ASN A 48 10.53 0.06 -6.04
N PHE A 49 9.72 -0.62 -5.25
CA PHE A 49 9.39 -2.03 -5.44
C PHE A 49 7.98 -2.31 -4.93
N TYR A 50 7.45 -3.47 -5.30
CA TYR A 50 6.13 -3.90 -4.89
C TYR A 50 6.11 -5.37 -4.49
N TYR A 51 5.05 -5.74 -3.79
CA TYR A 51 4.65 -7.11 -3.48
C TYR A 51 3.24 -7.37 -4.02
N VAL A 52 3.06 -8.46 -4.75
CA VAL A 52 1.74 -9.04 -5.10
C VAL A 52 1.78 -10.50 -4.68
N GLY A 53 0.90 -10.92 -3.77
CA GLY A 53 1.06 -12.19 -3.06
C GLY A 53 2.42 -12.24 -2.34
N ASP A 54 3.21 -13.28 -2.62
CA ASP A 54 4.57 -13.47 -2.09
C ASP A 54 5.66 -12.96 -3.05
N THR A 55 5.29 -12.48 -4.23
CA THR A 55 6.23 -12.04 -5.26
C THR A 55 6.65 -10.61 -5.01
N LYS A 56 7.96 -10.40 -4.77
CA LYS A 56 8.60 -9.08 -4.74
C LYS A 56 9.18 -8.74 -6.11
N ALA A 57 8.89 -7.55 -6.64
CA ALA A 57 9.53 -7.08 -7.86
C ALA A 57 9.86 -5.58 -7.84
N LYS A 58 10.88 -5.18 -8.60
CA LYS A 58 11.24 -3.76 -8.78
C LYS A 58 10.25 -3.05 -9.68
N ILE A 59 9.98 -1.78 -9.38
CA ILE A 59 9.27 -0.87 -10.28
C ILE A 59 10.34 -0.22 -11.17
N SER A 60 10.86 -0.97 -12.17
CA SER A 60 11.91 -0.44 -13.04
C SER A 60 11.33 0.24 -14.29
N ASN A 61 11.77 1.50 -14.49
CA ASN A 61 11.60 2.27 -15.71
C ASN A 61 12.91 2.35 -16.51
N ASP A 62 13.83 1.38 -16.34
CA ASP A 62 15.16 1.37 -16.99
C ASP A 62 15.13 1.35 -18.53
N LYS A 63 13.94 1.29 -19.14
CA LYS A 63 13.73 1.48 -20.57
C LYS A 63 12.55 2.42 -20.76
N SER A 64 12.75 3.41 -21.62
CA SER A 64 11.81 4.38 -22.17
C SER A 64 10.33 3.96 -22.13
N PHE A 65 9.47 4.98 -21.96
CA PHE A 65 7.99 4.97 -21.79
C PHE A 65 7.14 4.00 -22.65
N GLU A 66 7.70 3.28 -23.63
CA GLU A 66 7.01 2.26 -24.43
C GLU A 66 6.86 0.90 -23.72
N LEU A 67 7.77 0.52 -22.80
CA LEU A 67 7.69 -0.75 -22.06
C LEU A 67 6.66 -0.73 -20.91
N THR A 68 6.08 0.42 -20.62
CA THR A 68 5.19 0.68 -19.48
C THR A 68 3.79 0.08 -19.61
N ASN A 69 3.31 -0.17 -20.84
CA ASN A 69 1.99 -0.78 -21.06
C ASN A 69 2.01 -2.30 -20.88
N ASN A 70 3.03 -3.01 -21.39
CA ASN A 70 3.10 -4.46 -21.26
C ASN A 70 3.30 -4.89 -19.79
N LYS A 71 4.19 -4.20 -19.06
CA LYS A 71 4.37 -4.41 -17.61
C LYS A 71 3.10 -4.08 -16.82
N ARG A 72 2.30 -3.10 -17.25
CA ARG A 72 1.00 -2.78 -16.65
C ARG A 72 0.02 -3.96 -16.79
N PHE A 73 -0.08 -4.54 -17.98
CA PHE A 73 -0.96 -5.68 -18.20
C PHE A 73 -0.51 -6.91 -17.42
N GLU A 74 0.80 -7.19 -17.37
CA GLU A 74 1.37 -8.27 -16.58
C GLU A 74 1.11 -8.10 -15.08
N LEU A 75 1.27 -6.88 -14.56
CA LEU A 75 0.98 -6.60 -13.16
C LEU A 75 -0.51 -6.73 -12.83
N LEU A 76 -1.39 -6.15 -13.65
CA LEU A 76 -2.84 -6.30 -13.47
C LEU A 76 -3.24 -7.77 -13.51
N LYS A 77 -2.62 -8.54 -14.41
CA LYS A 77 -2.78 -9.99 -14.50
C LYS A 77 -2.28 -10.68 -13.24
N ASN A 78 -1.13 -10.32 -12.67
CA ASN A 78 -0.64 -10.91 -11.42
C ASN A 78 -1.58 -10.61 -10.24
N ILE A 79 -2.09 -9.38 -10.14
CA ILE A 79 -3.08 -9.00 -9.12
C ILE A 79 -4.38 -9.79 -9.32
N GLU A 80 -4.83 -9.92 -10.57
CA GLU A 80 -6.03 -10.68 -10.93
C GLU A 80 -5.86 -12.18 -10.66
N GLU A 81 -4.71 -12.77 -10.98
CA GLU A 81 -4.39 -14.16 -10.72
C GLU A 81 -4.31 -14.45 -9.22
N ASP A 82 -3.63 -13.60 -8.44
CA ASP A 82 -3.58 -13.74 -6.99
C ASP A 82 -4.98 -13.60 -6.39
N TRP A 83 -5.76 -12.62 -6.84
CA TRP A 83 -7.15 -12.47 -6.44
C TRP A 83 -7.96 -13.72 -6.77
N ASN A 84 -7.87 -14.25 -8.00
CA ASN A 84 -8.58 -15.46 -8.43
C ASN A 84 -8.18 -16.68 -7.59
N LYS A 85 -6.90 -16.81 -7.20
CA LYS A 85 -6.45 -17.87 -6.27
C LYS A 85 -7.13 -17.72 -4.90
N GLN A 86 -7.20 -16.50 -4.36
CA GLN A 86 -7.92 -16.25 -3.11
C GLN A 86 -9.41 -16.60 -3.25
N GLN A 87 -10.03 -16.33 -4.40
CA GLN A 87 -11.44 -16.65 -4.66
C GLN A 87 -11.77 -18.14 -4.74
N GLN A 88 -10.79 -19.04 -4.84
CA GLN A 88 -11.05 -20.50 -4.85
C GLN A 88 -11.75 -20.99 -3.58
N LYS A 89 -11.66 -20.23 -2.49
CA LYS A 89 -12.33 -20.51 -1.20
C LYS A 89 -13.80 -20.07 -1.17
N TYR A 90 -14.28 -19.41 -2.22
CA TYR A 90 -15.66 -18.90 -2.32
C TYR A 90 -16.54 -19.87 -3.10
N SER A 91 -17.82 -19.98 -2.73
CA SER A 91 -18.80 -20.64 -3.58
C SER A 91 -19.05 -19.85 -4.86
N GLU A 92 -19.52 -20.49 -5.92
CA GLU A 92 -19.81 -19.83 -7.21
C GLU A 92 -20.79 -18.65 -7.06
N ALA A 93 -21.83 -18.83 -6.22
CA ALA A 93 -22.75 -17.75 -5.88
C ALA A 93 -22.05 -16.53 -5.24
N GLN A 94 -21.02 -16.75 -4.41
CA GLN A 94 -20.24 -15.68 -3.81
C GLN A 94 -19.33 -15.00 -4.83
N LYS A 95 -18.70 -15.77 -5.74
CA LYS A 95 -17.87 -15.20 -6.82
C LYS A 95 -18.66 -14.25 -7.70
N THR A 96 -19.85 -14.66 -8.15
CA THR A 96 -20.76 -13.82 -8.95
C THR A 96 -21.16 -12.57 -8.19
N THR A 97 -21.62 -12.73 -6.94
CA THR A 97 -22.00 -11.61 -6.07
C THR A 97 -20.86 -10.61 -5.88
N PHE A 98 -19.63 -11.09 -5.69
CA PHE A 98 -18.45 -10.23 -5.52
C PHE A 98 -18.08 -9.51 -6.81
N LYS A 99 -18.13 -10.20 -7.95
CA LYS A 99 -17.87 -9.58 -9.26
C LYS A 99 -18.85 -8.45 -9.53
N GLU A 100 -20.14 -8.69 -9.33
CA GLU A 100 -21.19 -7.68 -9.48
C GLU A 100 -21.01 -6.53 -8.49
N PHE A 101 -20.73 -6.83 -7.22
CA PHE A 101 -20.52 -5.82 -6.20
C PHE A 101 -19.30 -4.95 -6.50
N CYS A 102 -18.15 -5.53 -6.84
CA CYS A 102 -16.93 -4.79 -7.17
C CYS A 102 -17.10 -3.92 -8.43
N ASN A 103 -17.89 -4.38 -9.40
CA ASN A 103 -18.23 -3.59 -10.59
C ASN A 103 -19.13 -2.38 -10.24
N LYS A 104 -20.03 -2.55 -9.25
CA LYS A 104 -21.05 -1.56 -8.88
C LYS A 104 -20.63 -0.60 -7.76
N HIS A 105 -19.78 -1.04 -6.85
CA HIS A 105 -19.48 -0.34 -5.59
C HIS A 105 -17.97 -0.07 -5.44
N ASN A 106 -17.66 1.10 -4.87
CA ASN A 106 -16.31 1.64 -4.67
C ASN A 106 -15.57 0.85 -3.58
N THR A 107 -14.94 -0.25 -3.95
CA THR A 107 -14.52 -1.29 -2.99
C THR A 107 -13.01 -1.41 -2.83
N TYR A 108 -12.24 -0.73 -3.69
CA TYR A 108 -10.81 -0.72 -3.57
C TYR A 108 -10.39 0.26 -2.47
N ILE A 109 -9.61 -0.24 -1.53
CA ILE A 109 -9.12 0.57 -0.43
C ILE A 109 -7.61 0.61 -0.52
N GLU A 110 -7.14 1.85 -0.59
CA GLU A 110 -5.75 2.14 -0.33
C GLU A 110 -5.63 2.60 1.11
N ILE A 111 -4.75 1.95 1.83
CA ILE A 111 -4.15 2.57 3.00
C ILE A 111 -2.78 3.01 2.54
N VAL A 112 -2.58 4.31 2.50
CA VAL A 112 -1.23 4.83 2.57
C VAL A 112 -0.91 4.80 4.06
N LEU A 113 0.22 4.23 4.43
CA LEU A 113 0.83 4.57 5.71
C LEU A 113 1.75 5.76 5.43
N PRO A 114 1.25 7.02 5.41
CA PRO A 114 2.16 8.13 5.36
C PRO A 114 2.94 8.23 6.67
N ALA A 115 4.17 8.71 6.52
CA ALA A 115 4.78 9.60 7.47
C ALA A 115 5.18 8.99 8.83
N THR A 116 6.11 8.06 8.78
CA THR A 116 7.32 8.35 9.55
C THR A 116 7.94 9.61 8.99
N ARG A 117 8.07 10.65 9.82
CA ARG A 117 8.78 11.86 9.42
C ARG A 117 10.16 11.45 8.87
N GLN A 118 10.75 12.21 7.95
CA GLN A 118 12.09 11.93 7.42
C GLN A 118 13.09 11.58 8.54
N GLU A 119 12.98 12.28 9.68
CA GLU A 119 13.79 12.05 10.88
C GLU A 119 13.67 10.64 11.48
N TRP A 120 12.53 9.97 11.33
CA TRP A 120 12.39 8.60 11.81
C TRP A 120 13.13 7.62 10.89
N PHE A 121 13.09 7.81 9.58
CA PHE A 121 13.86 6.98 8.66
C PHE A 121 15.36 7.12 8.90
N GLU A 122 15.81 8.34 9.21
CA GLU A 122 17.18 8.61 9.67
C GLU A 122 17.50 7.93 10.99
N LYS A 123 16.64 8.10 12.00
CA LYS A 123 16.82 7.48 13.32
C LYS A 123 16.88 5.97 13.24
N MET A 124 16.05 5.34 12.42
CA MET A 124 16.07 3.90 12.21
C MET A 124 17.26 3.44 11.34
N GLY A 125 17.98 4.38 10.72
CA GLY A 125 19.10 4.11 9.83
C GLY A 125 18.69 3.47 8.50
N ILE A 126 17.47 3.76 8.02
CA ILE A 126 16.95 3.27 6.74
C ILE A 126 17.49 4.12 5.59
N CYS A 127 17.47 5.44 5.74
CA CYS A 127 18.00 6.40 4.77
C CYS A 127 18.18 7.79 5.42
N GLN A 128 18.92 8.65 4.74
CA GLN A 128 19.21 10.03 5.11
C GLN A 128 18.67 11.02 4.09
N PHE A 129 18.44 12.25 4.52
CA PHE A 129 17.94 13.34 3.70
C PHE A 129 18.88 14.55 3.79
N THR A 130 18.96 15.34 2.72
CA THR A 130 19.60 16.65 2.75
C THR A 130 18.81 17.59 3.66
N ASP A 131 19.46 18.62 4.23
CA ASP A 131 18.90 19.73 5.01
C ASP A 131 17.42 19.55 5.46
N ILE A 132 17.17 18.63 6.39
CA ILE A 132 15.83 18.48 7.00
C ILE A 132 15.56 19.77 7.77
N GLN A 133 14.82 20.69 7.18
CA GLN A 133 14.54 21.97 7.80
C GLN A 133 13.20 21.95 8.55
N VAL A 134 13.36 22.29 9.82
CA VAL A 134 12.38 22.65 10.83
C VAL A 134 11.24 23.48 10.24
N TRP A 135 10.03 23.27 10.78
CA TRP A 135 8.81 24.03 10.48
C TRP A 135 9.07 25.51 10.21
N ASP A 136 8.75 25.98 9.01
CA ASP A 136 8.77 27.40 8.71
C ASP A 136 7.50 28.04 9.27
N LYS A 137 7.63 28.67 10.44
CA LYS A 137 6.54 29.36 11.13
C LYS A 137 5.95 30.53 10.32
N LYS A 138 6.66 31.08 9.33
CA LYS A 138 6.16 32.21 8.51
C LYS A 138 5.26 31.75 7.38
N THR A 139 5.59 30.62 6.76
CA THR A 139 4.82 30.07 5.63
C THR A 139 3.84 28.99 6.06
N ASP A 140 3.92 28.54 7.32
CA ASP A 140 3.21 27.36 7.84
C ASP A 140 3.50 26.10 7.00
N THR A 141 4.67 26.07 6.37
CA THR A 141 5.10 24.95 5.54
C THR A 141 6.31 24.26 6.15
N ARG A 142 6.47 22.98 5.83
CA ARG A 142 7.63 22.20 6.20
C ARG A 142 8.52 22.04 4.97
N LYS A 143 9.77 22.46 5.07
CA LYS A 143 10.76 22.20 4.02
C LYS A 143 11.23 20.75 4.16
N MET A 144 10.89 19.93 3.18
CA MET A 144 11.28 18.51 3.15
C MET A 144 12.68 18.39 2.55
N GLY A 145 13.54 17.60 3.21
CA GLY A 145 14.85 17.24 2.68
C GLY A 145 14.73 16.37 1.43
N GLN A 146 15.78 16.33 0.60
CA GLN A 146 15.87 15.40 -0.52
C GLN A 146 16.52 14.11 -0.04
N LEU A 147 15.98 12.95 -0.42
CA LEU A 147 16.58 11.65 -0.09
C LEU A 147 18.03 11.58 -0.64
N ILE A 148 18.97 11.11 0.15
CA ILE A 148 20.36 10.87 -0.28
C ILE A 148 20.45 9.42 -0.78
N PRO A 149 20.59 9.15 -2.09
CA PRO A 149 20.48 7.79 -2.63
C PRO A 149 21.47 6.79 -2.02
N GLU A 150 22.70 7.24 -1.75
CA GLU A 150 23.80 6.43 -1.24
C GLU A 150 23.58 6.01 0.22
N SER A 151 22.70 6.71 0.94
CA SER A 151 22.40 6.43 2.34
C SER A 151 21.38 5.29 2.55
N ILE A 152 20.76 4.79 1.47
CA ILE A 152 19.69 3.80 1.57
C ILE A 152 20.24 2.45 2.04
N ASN A 153 19.90 2.09 3.28
CA ASN A 153 20.15 0.77 3.82
C ASN A 153 19.03 -0.20 3.40
N TYR A 154 19.27 -0.95 2.33
CA TYR A 154 18.30 -1.90 1.79
C TYR A 154 17.87 -3.00 2.76
N TYR A 155 18.75 -3.44 3.65
CA TYR A 155 18.42 -4.45 4.64
C TYR A 155 17.33 -3.93 5.59
N LYS A 156 17.57 -2.75 6.17
CA LYS A 156 16.62 -2.09 7.08
C LYS A 156 15.35 -1.64 6.38
N LEU A 157 15.45 -1.21 5.12
CA LEU A 157 14.28 -0.89 4.29
C LEU A 157 13.38 -2.11 4.11
N ASN A 158 13.95 -3.28 3.82
CA ASN A 158 13.19 -4.52 3.67
C ASN A 158 12.60 -5.00 5.00
N GLU A 159 13.34 -4.85 6.10
CA GLU A 159 12.85 -5.17 7.45
C GLU A 159 11.62 -4.31 7.79
N TRP A 160 11.71 -3.00 7.61
CA TRP A 160 10.59 -2.08 7.79
C TRP A 160 9.37 -2.50 6.95
N VAL A 161 9.55 -2.71 5.65
CA VAL A 161 8.44 -3.07 4.75
C VAL A 161 7.78 -4.38 5.17
N ASN A 162 8.55 -5.39 5.56
CA ASN A 162 8.00 -6.66 6.04
C ASN A 162 7.20 -6.49 7.33
N ILE A 163 7.66 -5.63 8.26
CA ILE A 163 6.94 -5.31 9.49
C ILE A 163 5.60 -4.64 9.17
N GLU A 164 5.58 -3.67 8.26
CA GLU A 164 4.35 -2.97 7.89
C GLU A 164 3.37 -3.88 7.14
N ILE A 165 3.85 -4.73 6.23
CA ILE A 165 3.02 -5.75 5.56
C ILE A 165 2.39 -6.71 6.58
N ASN A 166 3.19 -7.20 7.53
CA ASN A 166 2.71 -8.11 8.57
C ASN A 166 1.70 -7.42 9.49
N PHE A 167 1.97 -6.17 9.89
CA PHE A 167 1.03 -5.36 10.63
C PHE A 167 -0.30 -5.23 9.90
N MET A 168 -0.28 -4.91 8.60
CA MET A 168 -1.50 -4.77 7.81
C MET A 168 -2.28 -6.08 7.67
N LYS A 169 -1.59 -7.20 7.42
CA LYS A 169 -2.23 -8.53 7.38
C LYS A 169 -2.86 -8.90 8.73
N GLN A 170 -2.17 -8.62 9.85
CA GLN A 170 -2.72 -8.84 11.20
C GLN A 170 -3.91 -7.92 11.48
N TRP A 171 -3.84 -6.65 11.07
CA TRP A 171 -4.95 -5.71 11.19
C TRP A 171 -6.19 -6.23 10.45
N MET A 172 -6.02 -6.73 9.22
CA MET A 172 -7.12 -7.33 8.45
C MET A 172 -7.69 -8.56 9.18
N LYS A 173 -6.85 -9.47 9.67
CA LYS A 173 -7.31 -10.63 10.46
C LYS A 173 -8.12 -10.21 11.69
N ASN A 174 -7.69 -9.19 12.40
CA ASN A 174 -8.37 -8.75 13.62
C ASN A 174 -9.73 -8.09 13.33
N ASN A 175 -9.79 -7.22 12.32
CA ASN A 175 -10.97 -6.41 12.00
C ASN A 175 -11.95 -7.09 11.04
N LEU A 176 -11.44 -7.86 10.08
CA LEU A 176 -12.21 -8.50 9.03
C LEU A 176 -12.34 -10.02 9.23
N LYS A 177 -11.60 -10.60 10.19
CA LYS A 177 -11.54 -12.05 10.45
C LYS A 177 -10.88 -12.86 9.33
N THR A 178 -10.19 -12.18 8.43
CA THR A 178 -9.41 -12.75 7.32
C THR A 178 -8.43 -11.71 6.80
N ASP A 179 -7.31 -12.14 6.22
CA ASP A 179 -6.41 -11.32 5.39
C ASP A 179 -6.70 -11.46 3.88
N MET A 180 -7.72 -12.24 3.52
CA MET A 180 -8.21 -12.31 2.14
C MET A 180 -8.70 -10.95 1.66
N GLY A 181 -8.48 -10.69 0.37
CA GLY A 181 -8.69 -9.40 -0.25
C GLY A 181 -7.46 -8.49 -0.17
N TYR A 182 -6.39 -8.87 0.52
CA TYR A 182 -5.10 -8.18 0.38
C TYR A 182 -4.54 -8.42 -1.02
N LEU A 183 -4.24 -7.36 -1.77
CA LEU A 183 -3.86 -7.44 -3.18
C LEU A 183 -2.39 -7.12 -3.39
N TYR A 184 -1.90 -6.01 -2.83
CA TYR A 184 -0.53 -5.58 -3.05
C TYR A 184 -0.01 -4.61 -1.99
N SER A 185 1.32 -4.50 -1.95
CA SER A 185 2.05 -3.38 -1.34
C SER A 185 2.96 -2.72 -2.34
N THR A 186 3.00 -1.40 -2.38
CA THR A 186 3.91 -0.66 -3.25
C THR A 186 4.71 0.34 -2.43
N VAL A 187 6.03 0.22 -2.49
CA VAL A 187 6.99 1.05 -1.77
C VAL A 187 7.48 2.15 -2.69
N HIS A 188 7.30 3.40 -2.26
CA HIS A 188 7.75 4.58 -2.97
C HIS A 188 8.89 5.24 -2.22
N MET A 189 10.05 5.34 -2.87
CA MET A 189 11.24 6.06 -2.42
C MET A 189 11.48 7.34 -3.22
N GLY A 190 10.84 7.49 -4.40
CA GLY A 190 11.02 8.64 -5.29
C GLY A 190 10.13 9.86 -5.03
N GLU A 191 9.52 9.94 -3.85
CA GLU A 191 8.72 11.08 -3.40
C GLU A 191 9.37 11.71 -2.15
N ALA A 192 8.77 12.79 -1.61
CA ALA A 192 9.35 13.54 -0.49
C ALA A 192 9.64 12.69 0.77
N THR A 193 8.93 11.59 0.98
CA THR A 193 9.19 10.70 2.12
C THR A 193 8.89 9.27 1.71
N PRO A 194 9.75 8.30 2.07
CA PRO A 194 9.45 6.88 1.86
C PRO A 194 8.10 6.50 2.46
N HIS A 195 7.28 5.79 1.70
CA HIS A 195 5.96 5.34 2.16
C HIS A 195 5.51 4.09 1.41
N ILE A 196 4.48 3.44 1.96
CA ILE A 196 3.90 2.21 1.40
C ILE A 196 2.42 2.43 1.12
N HIS A 197 2.00 2.06 -0.09
CA HIS A 197 0.60 1.94 -0.48
C HIS A 197 0.16 0.49 -0.33
N PHE A 198 -0.86 0.25 0.48
CA PHE A 198 -1.48 -1.07 0.66
C PHE A 198 -2.81 -1.12 -0.08
N GLY A 199 -2.89 -1.99 -1.09
CA GLY A 199 -4.11 -2.23 -1.82
C GLY A 199 -4.86 -3.45 -1.30
N PHE A 200 -6.13 -3.27 -0.91
CA PHE A 200 -6.98 -4.40 -0.56
C PHE A 200 -8.48 -4.17 -0.82
N ILE A 201 -9.20 -5.28 -0.91
CA ILE A 201 -10.65 -5.36 -0.87
C ILE A 201 -11.05 -5.80 0.54
N PRO A 202 -11.94 -5.10 1.23
CA PRO A 202 -12.31 -5.40 2.61
C PRO A 202 -13.27 -6.57 2.73
N ILE A 203 -12.75 -7.77 2.52
CA ILE A 203 -13.51 -9.01 2.68
C ILE A 203 -13.60 -9.34 4.17
N SER A 204 -14.82 -9.52 4.69
CA SER A 204 -15.05 -10.01 6.04
C SER A 204 -15.51 -11.47 6.03
N LYS A 205 -14.90 -12.27 6.90
CA LYS A 205 -15.26 -13.67 7.15
C LYS A 205 -16.24 -13.78 8.33
N PHE A 206 -17.26 -14.61 8.21
CA PHE A 206 -18.18 -14.97 9.29
C PHE A 206 -18.76 -16.37 9.08
N PHE A 207 -19.29 -16.99 10.13
CA PHE A 207 -19.95 -18.28 10.03
C PHE A 207 -21.48 -18.10 9.90
N SER A 208 -22.06 -18.68 8.86
CA SER A 208 -23.51 -18.65 8.63
C SER A 208 -24.17 -19.85 9.31
N LYS A 209 -24.75 -19.65 10.50
CA LYS A 209 -25.46 -20.73 11.22
C LYS A 209 -26.57 -21.37 10.37
N LYS A 210 -27.28 -20.58 9.57
CA LYS A 210 -28.37 -21.05 8.69
C LYS A 210 -27.90 -22.03 7.63
N LEU A 211 -26.69 -21.83 7.10
CA LEU A 211 -26.13 -22.63 6.01
C LEU A 211 -25.06 -23.61 6.51
N ASN A 212 -24.75 -23.58 7.81
CA ASN A 212 -23.69 -24.35 8.46
C ASN A 212 -22.33 -24.27 7.74
N GLU A 213 -21.99 -23.10 7.21
CA GLU A 213 -20.75 -22.89 6.44
C GLU A 213 -20.10 -21.54 6.74
N GLU A 214 -18.80 -21.45 6.45
CA GLU A 214 -18.08 -20.18 6.44
C GLU A 214 -18.48 -19.34 5.23
N ARG A 215 -18.72 -18.05 5.43
CA ARG A 215 -19.05 -17.12 4.36
C ARG A 215 -18.17 -15.88 4.40
N TYR A 216 -17.98 -15.33 3.22
CA TYR A 216 -17.26 -14.10 2.97
C TYR A 216 -18.24 -13.07 2.42
N ILE A 217 -18.13 -11.84 2.89
CA ILE A 217 -18.85 -10.67 2.35
C ILE A 217 -17.90 -9.49 2.22
N ILE A 218 -18.18 -8.59 1.29
CA ILE A 218 -17.51 -7.30 1.23
C ILE A 218 -18.08 -6.41 2.34
N SER A 219 -17.22 -5.88 3.22
CA SER A 219 -17.63 -5.09 4.38
C SER A 219 -17.01 -3.68 4.36
N ASN A 220 -17.77 -2.73 3.83
CA ASN A 220 -17.36 -1.31 3.81
C ASN A 220 -17.44 -0.61 5.18
N ASN A 221 -18.12 -1.23 6.15
CA ASN A 221 -18.46 -0.64 7.46
C ASN A 221 -17.53 -1.12 8.59
N ARG A 222 -16.87 -2.27 8.43
CA ARG A 222 -15.94 -2.84 9.45
C ARG A 222 -14.52 -2.26 9.39
N ILE A 223 -14.30 -1.33 8.48
CA ILE A 223 -13.00 -0.73 8.22
C ILE A 223 -12.89 0.49 9.13
N PHE A 224 -11.95 0.42 10.07
CA PHE A 224 -11.66 1.49 11.04
C PHE A 224 -12.90 1.99 11.81
N GLY A 225 -13.70 1.06 12.33
CA GLY A 225 -14.77 1.36 13.30
C GLY A 225 -15.94 2.18 12.77
N GLY A 226 -16.20 2.16 11.45
CA GLY A 226 -17.37 2.82 10.86
C GLY A 226 -17.31 4.35 10.83
N LYS A 227 -16.17 4.97 11.20
CA LYS A 227 -15.99 6.42 11.10
C LYS A 227 -15.90 6.83 9.62
N LYS A 228 -16.88 7.61 9.17
CA LYS A 228 -16.94 8.22 7.82
C LYS A 228 -15.92 9.35 7.60
N THR A 229 -15.09 9.69 8.58
CA THR A 229 -14.22 10.87 8.48
C THR A 229 -12.95 10.55 7.72
N THR A 230 -13.07 10.74 6.40
CA THR A 230 -12.07 11.38 5.55
C THR A 230 -11.45 12.57 6.29
N THR A 231 -10.16 12.51 6.58
CA THR A 231 -9.40 13.75 6.79
C THR A 231 -9.47 14.51 5.47
N LYS A 232 -10.25 15.61 5.44
CA LYS A 232 -10.01 16.65 4.45
C LYS A 232 -8.58 17.11 4.68
N ILE A 233 -7.72 16.90 3.69
CA ILE A 233 -6.58 17.78 3.46
C ILE A 233 -7.15 18.92 2.61
#